data_AF-A0A2S7U1W8-F1
#
_entry.id   AF-A0A2S7U1W8-F1
#
_cell.length_a   1.000
_cell.length_b   1.000
_cell.length_c   1.000
_cell.angle_alpha   90.00
_cell.angle_beta   90.00
_cell.angle_gamma   90.00
#
_symmetry.space_group_name_H-M   'P 1'
#
loop_
_entity.id
_entity.type
_entity.pdbx_description
1 polymer ?
#
loop_
_entity_poly.entity_id
_entity_poly.type
_entity_poly.pdbx_seq_one_letter_code
_entity_poly.pdbx_strand_id
1 'polypeptide(L)'
;MGANGRDGGRGATYLLVPPNYDGPLLPNALVYEQETNHGWVALRPIMAGGATKENLAKATALTKQIKIYPLSKAAAPPEMKFVDLYGKLLEMTSKMDGTIYREIHEMIDQEVALDRDLSMMGLLARIGP
;
A
#
# COMPACT_ATOMS: atom_id res chain seq x y z
N MET A 1 10.05 4.24 -3.48
CA MET A 1 10.52 3.21 -4.43
C MET A 1 10.72 3.84 -5.79
N GLY A 2 11.45 3.21 -6.72
CA GLY A 2 11.69 3.72 -8.06
C GLY A 2 12.88 4.68 -8.13
N ALA A 3 12.97 5.46 -9.21
CA ALA A 3 14.15 6.30 -9.51
C ALA A 3 14.56 7.24 -8.35
N ASN A 4 13.59 7.84 -7.66
CA ASN A 4 13.82 8.73 -6.51
C ASN A 4 13.70 8.01 -5.16
N GLY A 5 13.55 6.69 -5.16
CA GLY A 5 13.52 5.87 -3.95
C GLY A 5 14.91 5.47 -3.49
N ARG A 6 14.99 4.86 -2.30
CA ARG A 6 16.23 4.25 -1.77
C ARG A 6 16.83 3.17 -2.69
N ASP A 7 16.03 2.59 -3.59
CA ASP A 7 16.46 1.63 -4.60
C ASP A 7 17.09 2.28 -5.85
N GLY A 8 16.89 3.59 -6.06
CA GLY A 8 17.41 4.31 -7.21
C GLY A 8 16.98 3.72 -8.56
N GLY A 9 15.79 3.12 -8.62
CA GLY A 9 15.24 2.48 -9.81
C GLY A 9 15.84 1.12 -10.19
N ARG A 10 16.76 0.58 -9.38
CA ARG A 10 17.38 -0.73 -9.62
C ARG A 10 16.54 -1.91 -9.12
N GLY A 11 15.45 -1.61 -8.41
CA GLY A 11 14.68 -2.59 -7.66
C GLY A 11 15.33 -2.92 -6.32
N ALA A 12 14.48 -3.26 -5.35
CA ALA A 12 14.92 -3.69 -4.02
C ALA A 12 13.81 -4.51 -3.36
N THR A 13 14.19 -5.26 -2.33
CA THR A 13 13.21 -5.83 -1.40
C THR A 13 12.88 -4.78 -0.35
N TYR A 14 11.61 -4.41 -0.27
CA TYR A 14 11.08 -3.54 0.78
C TYR A 14 10.40 -4.39 1.83
N LEU A 15 10.74 -4.18 3.09
CA LEU A 15 10.07 -4.83 4.21
C LEU A 15 9.28 -3.76 4.97
N LEU A 16 7.95 -3.82 4.85
CA LEU A 16 7.04 -2.99 5.61
C LEU A 16 6.66 -3.74 6.89
N VAL A 17 6.88 -3.12 8.05
CA VAL A 17 6.54 -3.70 9.36
C VAL A 17 5.55 -2.80 10.08
N PRO A 18 4.62 -3.36 10.89
CA PRO A 18 3.66 -2.56 11.65
C PRO A 18 4.37 -1.75 12.75
N PRO A 19 3.66 -0.79 13.36
CA PRO A 19 4.17 -0.06 14.52
C PRO A 19 4.65 -1.01 15.62
N ASN A 20 5.80 -0.71 16.22
CA ASN A 20 6.42 -1.45 17.32
C ASN A 20 6.78 -2.91 17.00
N TYR A 21 6.99 -3.25 15.73
CA TYR A 21 7.38 -4.61 15.34
C TYR A 21 8.78 -4.98 15.85
N ASP A 22 8.86 -6.01 16.69
CA ASP A 22 10.08 -6.53 17.31
C ASP A 22 10.53 -7.89 16.73
N GLY A 23 9.82 -8.36 15.70
CA GLY A 23 10.07 -9.65 15.08
C GLY A 23 11.28 -9.67 14.14
N PRO A 24 11.54 -10.83 13.50
CA PRO A 24 12.67 -10.97 12.59
C PRO A 24 12.53 -10.06 11.37
N LEU A 25 13.68 -9.57 10.89
CA LEU A 25 13.79 -8.76 9.67
C LEU A 25 14.40 -9.59 8.54
N LEU A 26 14.12 -9.19 7.30
CA LEU A 26 14.69 -9.82 6.13
C LEU A 26 16.06 -9.21 5.82
N PRO A 27 17.15 -10.01 5.72
CA PRO A 27 18.48 -9.49 5.40
C PRO A 27 18.49 -8.70 4.09
N ASN A 28 19.23 -7.59 4.07
CA ASN A 28 19.38 -6.69 2.92
C ASN A 28 18.08 -6.01 2.42
N ALA A 29 16.97 -6.15 3.14
CA ALA A 29 15.75 -5.43 2.82
C ALA A 29 15.84 -3.96 3.25
N LEU A 30 15.20 -3.09 2.48
CA LEU A 30 14.95 -1.71 2.88
C LEU A 30 13.73 -1.72 3.82
N VAL A 31 14.00 -1.73 5.12
CA VAL A 31 12.97 -1.77 6.16
C VAL A 31 12.31 -0.40 6.33
N TYR A 32 10.99 -0.40 6.46
CA TYR A 32 10.14 0.73 6.80
C TYR A 32 9.14 0.29 7.86
N GLU A 33 9.22 0.89 9.03
CA GLU A 33 8.15 0.82 10.03
C GLU A 33 7.03 1.76 9.60
N GLN A 34 5.79 1.27 9.62
CA GLN A 34 4.61 2.06 9.31
C GLN A 34 4.10 2.75 10.58
N GLU A 35 3.55 3.96 10.44
CA GLU A 35 2.81 4.61 11.53
C GLU A 35 1.44 3.97 11.75
N THR A 36 0.90 3.28 10.73
CA THR A 36 -0.45 2.70 10.69
C THR A 36 -0.39 1.23 10.28
N ASN A 37 -1.46 0.48 10.54
CA ASN A 37 -1.59 -0.92 10.15
C ASN A 37 -1.89 -1.08 8.65
N HIS A 38 -2.68 -0.18 8.06
CA HIS A 38 -2.95 -0.17 6.64
C HIS A 38 -2.05 0.85 5.93
N GLY A 39 -1.21 0.34 5.04
CA GLY A 39 -0.38 1.12 4.14
C GLY A 39 -0.84 0.96 2.69
N TRP A 40 -0.55 1.96 1.87
CA TRP A 40 -0.78 1.91 0.43
C TRP A 40 0.52 2.17 -0.33
N VAL A 41 0.68 1.47 -1.46
CA VAL A 41 1.80 1.67 -2.38
C VAL A 41 1.28 1.88 -3.78
N ALA A 42 1.73 2.96 -4.42
CA ALA A 42 1.54 3.20 -5.83
C ALA A 42 2.87 3.14 -6.56
N LEU A 43 2.91 2.33 -7.61
CA LEU A 43 4.05 2.24 -8.51
C LEU A 43 3.59 2.62 -9.91
N ARG A 44 4.28 3.59 -10.49
CA ARG A 44 4.02 4.07 -11.84
C ARG A 44 5.22 3.74 -12.72
N PRO A 45 5.11 2.78 -13.66
CA PRO A 45 6.15 2.57 -14.65
C PRO A 45 6.23 3.79 -15.58
N ILE A 46 7.39 4.43 -15.65
CA ILE A 46 7.65 5.60 -16.50
C ILE A 46 8.63 5.17 -17.59
N MET A 47 8.18 5.27 -18.83
CA MET A 47 8.98 4.93 -20.01
C MET A 47 9.22 6.20 -20.84
N ALA A 48 10.47 6.41 -21.29
CA ALA A 48 10.79 7.48 -22.22
C ALA A 48 10.02 7.29 -23.55
N GLY A 49 9.59 8.40 -24.17
CA GLY A 49 8.82 8.36 -25.42
C GLY A 49 7.30 8.16 -25.24
N GLY A 50 6.78 8.14 -24.01
CA GLY A 50 5.35 8.18 -23.73
C GLY A 50 4.62 6.85 -23.91
N ALA A 51 3.28 6.90 -24.00
CA ALA A 51 2.41 5.72 -24.00
C ALA A 51 2.23 5.09 -25.40
N THR A 52 3.32 4.62 -26.00
CA THR A 52 3.27 3.79 -27.21
C THR A 52 2.82 2.37 -26.89
N LYS A 53 2.30 1.61 -27.86
CA LYS A 53 1.94 0.19 -27.67
C LYS A 53 3.11 -0.64 -27.13
N GLU A 54 4.31 -0.39 -27.64
CA GLU A 54 5.54 -1.05 -27.18
C GLU A 54 5.87 -0.69 -25.72
N ASN A 55 5.79 0.60 -25.36
CA ASN A 55 6.07 1.04 -24.00
C ASN A 55 5.03 0.54 -23.00
N LEU A 56 3.75 0.46 -23.39
CA LEU A 56 2.71 -0.14 -22.57
C LEU A 56 3.00 -1.63 -22.32
N ALA A 57 3.39 -2.39 -23.35
CA ALA A 57 3.76 -3.80 -23.19
C ALA A 57 4.98 -3.97 -22.25
N LYS A 58 6.01 -3.13 -22.41
CA LYS A 58 7.18 -3.12 -21.50
C LYS A 58 6.80 -2.76 -20.07
N ALA A 59 5.93 -1.76 -19.89
CA ALA A 59 5.45 -1.34 -18.58
C ALA A 59 4.65 -2.47 -17.90
N THR A 60 3.74 -3.13 -18.61
CA THR A 60 3.00 -4.28 -18.09
C THR A 60 3.93 -5.43 -17.72
N ALA A 61 4.92 -5.75 -18.56
CA ALA A 61 5.90 -6.79 -18.28
C ALA A 61 6.72 -6.47 -17.02
N LEU A 62 7.14 -5.21 -16.85
CA LEU A 62 7.84 -4.75 -15.65
C LEU A 62 6.97 -4.85 -14.40
N THR A 63 5.72 -4.36 -14.46
CA THR A 63 4.77 -4.44 -13.33
C THR A 63 4.54 -5.88 -12.89
N LYS A 64 4.50 -6.83 -13.82
CA LYS A 64 4.33 -8.26 -13.51
C LYS A 64 5.52 -8.91 -12.80
N GLN A 65 6.66 -8.24 -12.68
CA GLN A 65 7.80 -8.71 -11.89
C GLN A 65 7.67 -8.40 -10.40
N ILE A 66 6.74 -7.51 -10.02
CA ILE A 66 6.51 -7.13 -8.62
C ILE A 66 6.01 -8.33 -7.84
N LYS A 67 6.55 -8.52 -6.63
CA LYS A 67 6.12 -9.54 -5.68
C LYS A 67 5.71 -8.87 -4.38
N ILE A 68 4.52 -9.20 -3.88
CA ILE A 68 3.98 -8.72 -2.61
C ILE A 68 3.50 -9.95 -1.85
N TYR A 69 4.04 -10.17 -0.66
CA TYR A 69 3.73 -11.34 0.15
C TYR A 69 4.02 -11.08 1.62
N PRO A 70 3.36 -11.82 2.55
CA PRO A 70 3.67 -11.73 3.98
C PRO A 70 5.10 -12.19 4.28
N LEU A 71 5.78 -11.53 5.22
CA LEU A 71 7.14 -11.87 5.62
C LEU A 71 7.33 -13.36 5.96
N SER A 72 6.32 -13.98 6.60
CA SER A 72 6.34 -15.41 6.96
C SER A 72 6.44 -16.37 5.77
N LYS A 73 6.20 -15.89 4.54
CA LYS A 73 6.32 -16.65 3.29
C LYS A 73 7.57 -16.28 2.49
N ALA A 74 8.49 -15.47 3.02
CA ALA A 74 9.67 -15.01 2.27
C ALA A 74 10.57 -16.13 1.75
N ALA A 75 10.64 -17.27 2.44
CA ALA A 75 11.41 -18.43 1.99
C ALA A 75 10.78 -19.16 0.78
N ALA A 76 9.46 -19.08 0.64
CA ALA A 76 8.71 -19.65 -0.48
C ALA A 76 7.54 -18.72 -0.85
N PRO A 77 7.82 -17.60 -1.55
CA PRO A 77 6.80 -16.61 -1.87
C PRO A 77 5.68 -17.22 -2.74
N PRO A 78 4.40 -16.94 -2.43
CA PRO A 78 3.29 -17.39 -3.25
C PRO A 78 3.31 -16.74 -4.63
N GLU A 79 2.64 -17.37 -5.59
CA GLU A 79 2.44 -16.79 -6.92
C GLU A 79 1.56 -15.53 -6.83
N MET A 80 1.99 -14.47 -7.53
CA MET A 80 1.28 -13.19 -7.56
C MET A 80 0.03 -13.26 -8.43
N LYS A 81 -1.08 -12.74 -7.91
CA LYS A 81 -2.31 -12.54 -8.67
C LYS A 81 -2.41 -11.09 -9.08
N PHE A 82 -2.35 -10.83 -10.39
CA PHE A 82 -2.55 -9.50 -10.95
C PHE A 82 -3.99 -9.35 -11.42
N VAL A 83 -4.64 -8.25 -11.01
CA VAL A 83 -5.98 -7.90 -11.47
C VAL A 83 -5.86 -6.75 -12.47
N ASP A 84 -6.23 -7.02 -13.72
CA ASP A 84 -6.32 -5.99 -14.75
C ASP A 84 -7.64 -5.22 -14.61
N LEU A 85 -7.51 -3.90 -14.49
CA LEU A 85 -8.60 -2.94 -14.31
C LEU A 85 -8.79 -2.05 -15.54
N TYR A 86 -8.08 -2.29 -16.64
CA TYR A 86 -8.25 -1.53 -17.87
C TYR A 86 -9.70 -1.62 -18.37
N GLY A 87 -10.32 -0.45 -18.60
CA GLY A 87 -11.72 -0.36 -19.03
C GLY A 87 -12.76 -0.77 -17.98
N LYS A 88 -12.34 -1.04 -16.73
CA LYS A 88 -13.25 -1.37 -15.64
C LYS A 88 -13.47 -0.14 -14.75
N LEU A 89 -14.72 0.12 -14.40
CA LEU A 89 -15.03 1.11 -13.38
C LEU A 89 -14.60 0.55 -12.03
N LEU A 90 -13.67 1.24 -11.38
CA LEU A 90 -13.27 0.99 -10.01
C LEU A 90 -13.59 2.26 -9.23
N GLU A 91 -14.70 2.24 -8.50
CA GLU A 91 -15.08 3.34 -7.63
C GLU A 91 -14.32 3.23 -6.31
N MET A 92 -13.58 4.30 -5.97
CA MET A 92 -12.77 4.40 -4.75
C MET A 92 -13.15 5.63 -3.92
N THR A 93 -14.15 6.40 -4.36
CA THR A 93 -14.69 7.51 -3.58
C THR A 93 -15.61 6.99 -2.48
N SER A 94 -15.46 7.56 -1.29
CA SER A 94 -16.35 7.29 -0.18
C SER A 94 -17.74 7.86 -0.47
N LYS A 95 -18.77 7.16 -0.03
CA LYS A 95 -20.16 7.62 -0.16
C LYS A 95 -20.44 8.65 0.92
N MET A 96 -20.75 9.88 0.50
CA MET A 96 -21.05 10.99 1.42
C MET A 96 -22.50 10.96 1.92
N ASP A 97 -22.94 9.80 2.41
CA ASP A 97 -24.24 9.60 3.07
C ASP A 97 -24.04 9.06 4.50
N GLY A 98 -25.12 8.70 5.19
CA GLY A 98 -25.04 8.20 6.57
C GLY A 98 -24.17 6.94 6.77
N THR A 99 -23.83 6.21 5.71
CA THR A 99 -22.97 5.02 5.80
C THR A 99 -21.50 5.35 6.02
N ILE A 100 -21.06 6.60 5.77
CA ILE A 100 -19.68 7.04 5.97
C ILE A 100 -19.19 6.85 7.41
N TYR A 101 -20.09 7.01 8.40
CA TYR A 101 -19.71 6.89 9.81
C TYR A 101 -19.34 5.46 10.18
N ARG A 102 -19.92 4.46 9.52
CA ARG A 102 -19.52 3.05 9.68
C ARG A 102 -18.13 2.82 9.12
N GLU A 103 -17.82 3.37 7.94
CA GLU A 103 -16.48 3.26 7.33
C GLU A 103 -15.41 3.92 8.22
N ILE A 104 -15.73 5.09 8.81
CA ILE A 104 -14.85 5.77 9.76
C ILE A 104 -14.64 4.94 11.03
N HIS A 105 -15.71 4.37 11.60
CA HIS A 105 -15.61 3.50 12.77
C HIS A 105 -14.73 2.27 12.50
N GLU A 106 -14.94 1.60 11.35
CA GLU A 106 -14.10 0.46 10.93
C GLU A 106 -12.62 0.86 10.80
N MET A 107 -12.32 2.06 10.29
CA MET A 107 -10.95 2.58 10.21
C MET A 107 -10.34 2.80 11.61
N ILE A 108 -11.10 3.35 12.55
CA ILE A 108 -10.63 3.56 13.93
C ILE A 108 -10.30 2.23 14.61
N ASP A 109 -11.16 1.22 14.47
CA ASP A 109 -10.96 -0.10 15.07
C ASP A 109 -9.74 -0.85 14.52
N GLN A 110 -9.39 -0.59 13.26
CA GLN A 110 -8.32 -1.27 12.55
C GLN A 110 -6.95 -0.60 12.70
N GLU A 111 -6.92 0.65 13.14
CA GLU A 111 -5.72 1.48 13.17
C GLU A 111 -5.20 1.76 14.59
N VAL A 112 -3.93 2.15 14.65
CA VAL A 112 -3.36 2.68 15.90
C VAL A 112 -3.73 4.15 16.05
N ALA A 113 -4.11 4.55 17.27
CA ALA A 113 -4.35 5.95 17.58
C ALA A 113 -3.02 6.72 17.58
N LEU A 114 -2.93 7.77 16.75
CA LEU A 114 -1.79 8.68 16.72
C LEU A 114 -2.13 9.95 17.48
N ASP A 115 -1.13 10.57 18.12
CA ASP A 115 -1.31 11.81 18.89
C ASP A 115 -2.00 12.91 18.07
N ARG A 116 -1.70 12.98 16.76
CA ARG A 116 -2.30 13.96 15.83
C ARG A 116 -3.82 13.77 15.64
N ASP A 117 -4.33 12.57 15.87
CA ASP A 117 -5.71 12.18 15.58
C ASP A 117 -6.62 12.25 16.81
N LEU A 118 -6.05 12.31 18.02
CA LEU A 118 -6.80 12.26 19.30
C LEU A 118 -7.89 13.34 19.41
N SER A 119 -7.64 14.54 18.87
CA SER A 119 -8.65 15.62 18.88
C SER A 119 -9.86 15.26 18.03
N MET A 120 -9.65 14.65 16.85
CA MET A 120 -10.74 14.21 15.98
C MET A 120 -11.48 13.01 16.57
N MET A 121 -10.75 12.05 17.14
CA MET A 121 -11.36 10.90 17.82
C MET A 121 -12.27 11.33 18.97
N GLY A 122 -11.87 12.35 19.74
CA GLY A 122 -12.72 12.91 20.80
C GLY A 122 -14.02 13.56 20.30
N LEU A 123 -14.01 14.12 19.08
CA LEU A 123 -15.24 14.62 18.43
C LEU A 123 -16.12 13.45 17.95
N LEU A 124 -15.52 12.43 17.34
CA LEU A 124 -16.22 11.24 16.83
C LEU A 124 -16.88 10.43 17.95
N ALA A 125 -16.26 10.35 19.13
CA ALA A 125 -16.82 9.68 20.30
C ALA A 125 -18.18 10.26 20.77
N ARG A 126 -18.58 11.45 20.30
CA ARG A 126 -19.88 12.07 20.64
C ARG A 126 -21.03 11.68 19.71
N ILE A 127 -20.74 11.16 18.52
CA ILE A 127 -21.75 10.91 17.48
C ILE A 127 -22.13 9.44 17.32
N GLY A 128 -21.54 8.56 18.14
CA GLY A 128 -21.81 7.12 18.19
C GLY A 128 -20.54 6.35 18.57
N PRO A 129 -20.65 5.04 18.85
CA PRO A 129 -19.49 4.15 18.76
C PRO A 129 -18.86 4.26 17.37
#